data_AF-A0A916A7G8-F1
#
_entry.id   AF-A0A916A7G8-F1
#
_cell.length_a   1.000
_cell.length_b   1.000
_cell.length_c   1.000
_cell.angle_alpha   90.00
_cell.angle_beta   90.00
_cell.angle_gamma   90.00
#
_symmetry.space_group_name_H-M   'P 1'
#
loop_
_entity.id
_entity.type
_entity.pdbx_description
1 polymer ?
#
loop_
_entity_poly.entity_id
_entity_poly.type
_entity_poly.pdbx_seq_one_letter_code
_entity_poly.pdbx_strand_id
1 'polypeptide(L)' 'MTTCAFEVTSKRRKGFPSETAVKRGNRIVRGSKELAEKLGRNDPCPCGSARSFQALLPAQRLLLTA' A
#
# COMPACT_ATOMS: atom_id res chain seq x y z
N MET A 1 30.91 -15.30 -0.19
CA MET A 1 29.46 -15.14 -0.36
C MET A 1 29.16 -13.67 -0.57
N THR A 2 28.90 -13.28 -1.81
CA THR A 2 28.64 -11.90 -2.21
C THR A 2 27.18 -11.57 -1.91
N THR A 3 26.93 -10.82 -0.84
CA THR A 3 25.64 -10.18 -0.61
C THR A 3 25.55 -8.99 -1.55
N CYS A 4 24.80 -9.13 -2.65
CA CYS A 4 24.55 -8.00 -3.54
C CYS A 4 23.80 -6.93 -2.74
N ALA A 5 24.34 -5.70 -2.67
CA ALA A 5 23.69 -4.56 -2.01
C ALA A 5 22.34 -4.17 -2.64
N PHE A 6 22.01 -4.77 -3.79
CA PHE A 6 20.74 -4.60 -4.50
C PHE A 6 20.19 -5.96 -4.93
N GLU A 7 18.98 -6.29 -4.48
CA GLU A 7 18.22 -7.43 -5.00
C GLU A 7 17.42 -7.01 -6.24
N VAL A 8 17.69 -7.66 -7.37
CA VAL A 8 16.93 -7.44 -8.61
C VAL A 8 15.51 -7.98 -8.43
N THR A 9 14.56 -7.09 -8.21
CA THR A 9 13.14 -7.45 -8.17
C THR A 9 12.57 -7.55 -9.59
N SER A 10 12.13 -8.75 -10.00
CA SER A 10 11.60 -9.01 -11.36
C SER A 10 10.16 -8.51 -11.55
N LYS A 11 9.92 -7.22 -11.25
CA LYS A 11 8.56 -6.66 -11.14
C LYS A 11 7.69 -6.87 -12.38
N ARG A 12 8.28 -6.80 -13.58
CA ARG A 12 7.58 -7.07 -14.87
C ARG A 12 7.15 -8.53 -15.01
N ARG A 13 8.00 -9.49 -14.61
CA ARG A 13 7.68 -10.93 -14.64
C ARG A 13 6.62 -11.29 -13.61
N LYS A 14 6.74 -10.73 -12.41
CA LYS A 14 5.75 -10.90 -11.32
C LYS A 14 4.46 -10.10 -11.58
N GLY A 15 4.51 -9.15 -12.50
CA GLY A 15 3.34 -8.43 -12.98
C GLY A 15 2.72 -7.47 -11.95
N PHE A 16 3.54 -6.87 -11.08
CA PHE A 16 3.08 -5.85 -10.14
C PHE A 16 2.56 -4.63 -10.90
N PRO A 17 1.35 -4.12 -10.57
CA PRO A 17 0.83 -2.89 -11.15
C PRO A 17 1.59 -1.67 -10.61
N SER A 18 1.60 -0.58 -11.37
CA SER A 18 1.94 0.73 -10.82
C SER A 18 0.80 1.21 -9.92
N GLU A 19 1.11 1.99 -8.88
CA GLU A 19 0.09 2.57 -7.99
C GLU A 19 -0.95 3.37 -8.79
N THR A 20 -0.53 4.09 -9.84
CA THR A 20 -1.40 4.81 -10.77
C THR A 20 -2.43 3.95 -11.50
N ALA A 21 -2.18 2.65 -11.65
CA ALA A 21 -3.10 1.71 -12.31
C ALA A 21 -4.04 0.99 -11.32
N VAL A 22 -3.82 1.12 -10.02
CA VAL A 22 -4.69 0.55 -8.98
C VAL A 22 -5.89 1.49 -8.80
N LYS A 23 -7.08 1.03 -9.22
CA LYS A 23 -8.34 1.75 -8.98
C LYS A 23 -8.85 1.45 -7.57
N ARG A 24 -9.81 2.26 -7.09
CA ARG A 24 -10.47 2.09 -5.78
C ARG A 24 -11.13 0.71 -5.62
N GLY A 25 -11.15 0.20 -4.40
CA GLY A 25 -11.72 -1.08 -3.99
C GLY A 25 -10.86 -2.31 -4.29
N ASN A 26 -11.32 -3.47 -3.79
CA ASN A 26 -10.67 -4.75 -4.03
C ASN A 26 -11.03 -5.30 -5.42
N ARG A 27 -10.03 -5.72 -6.19
CA ARG A 27 -10.21 -6.21 -7.57
C ARG A 27 -9.28 -7.36 -7.89
N ILE A 28 -9.71 -8.26 -8.77
CA ILE A 28 -8.87 -9.32 -9.32
C ILE A 28 -8.64 -9.05 -10.80
N VAL A 29 -7.40 -8.87 -11.21
CA VAL A 29 -6.99 -8.64 -12.60
C VAL A 29 -6.46 -9.93 -13.21
N ARG A 30 -6.94 -10.30 -14.39
CA ARG A 30 -6.53 -11.52 -15.13
C ARG A 30 -6.63 -12.81 -14.29
N GLY A 31 -7.62 -12.89 -13.39
CA GLY A 31 -7.94 -14.08 -12.62
C GLY A 31 -7.00 -14.43 -11.46
N SER A 32 -5.84 -13.77 -11.33
CA SER A 32 -4.86 -14.11 -10.29
C SER A 32 -4.21 -12.92 -9.59
N LYS A 33 -4.34 -11.69 -10.12
CA LYS A 33 -3.72 -10.52 -9.51
C LYS A 33 -4.71 -9.79 -8.63
N GLU A 34 -4.64 -10.04 -7.33
CA GLU A 34 -5.40 -9.31 -6.33
C GLU A 34 -4.84 -7.90 -6.14
N LEU A 35 -5.72 -6.92 -6.27
CA LEU A 35 -5.46 -5.51 -6.05
C LEU A 35 -6.31 -5.08 -4.87
N ALA A 36 -5.66 -4.66 -3.80
CA ALA A 36 -6.30 -3.98 -2.69
C ALA A 36 -5.96 -2.49 -2.75
N GLU A 37 -6.96 -1.64 -2.60
CA GLU A 37 -6.74 -0.21 -2.43
C GLU A 37 -5.95 0.03 -1.13
N LYS A 38 -4.90 0.85 -1.21
CA LYS A 38 -4.17 1.35 -0.05
C LYS A 38 -4.32 2.85 -0.03
N LEU A 39 -4.94 3.38 1.03
CA LEU A 39 -5.00 4.81 1.27
C LEU A 39 -3.57 5.35 1.44
N GLY A 40 -3.19 6.26 0.55
CA GLY A 40 -1.99 7.06 0.65
C GLY A 40 -2.06 8.06 1.81
N ARG A 41 -0.90 8.63 2.18
CA ARG A 41 -0.77 9.56 3.31
C ARG A 41 -1.65 10.81 3.18
N ASN A 42 -1.83 11.27 1.94
CA ASN A 42 -2.60 12.48 1.63
C ASN A 42 -4.04 12.18 1.20
N ASP A 43 -4.43 10.91 1.12
CA ASP A 43 -5.77 10.56 0.66
C ASP A 43 -6.82 10.99 1.70
N PRO A 44 -7.99 11.50 1.26
CA PRO A 44 -9.06 11.87 2.16
C PRO A 44 -9.60 10.64 2.88
N CYS A 45 -10.00 10.82 4.14
CA CYS A 45 -10.63 9.77 4.92
C CYS A 45 -11.92 9.28 4.27
N PRO A 46 -12.13 7.95 4.18
CA PRO A 46 -13.39 7.39 3.68
C PRO A 46 -14.60 7.70 4.58
N CYS A 47 -14.38 8.23 5.80
CA CYS A 47 -15.41 8.65 6.73
C CYS A 47 -16.17 9.94 6.33
N GLY A 48 -15.79 10.60 5.22
CA GLY A 48 -16.49 11.79 4.72
C GLY A 48 -16.12 13.11 5.41
N SER A 49 -15.15 13.11 6.33
CA SER A 49 -14.73 14.31 7.07
C SER A 49 -13.84 15.28 6.28
N ALA A 50 -13.48 14.94 5.03
CA ALA A 50 -12.50 15.64 4.19
C ALA A 50 -11.08 15.79 4.78
N ARG A 51 -10.83 15.31 6.00
CA ARG A 51 -9.49 15.24 6.60
C ARG A 51 -8.66 14.19 5.88
N SER A 52 -7.34 14.39 5.79
CA SER A 52 -6.45 13.33 5.33
C SER A 52 -6.51 12.12 6.27
N PHE A 53 -6.38 10.92 5.71
CA PHE A 53 -6.42 9.68 6.48
C PHE A 53 -5.37 9.68 7.60
N GLN A 54 -4.17 10.19 7.32
CA GLN A 54 -3.09 10.30 8.30
C GLN A 54 -3.44 11.17 9.52
N ALA A 55 -4.24 12.23 9.33
CA ALA A 55 -4.65 13.12 10.42
C ALA A 55 -5.65 12.48 11.40
N LEU A 56 -6.23 11.33 11.03
CA LEU A 56 -7.17 10.56 11.86
C LEU A 56 -6.55 9.33 12.49
N LEU A 57 -5.31 8.97 12.10
CA LEU A 57 -4.61 7.86 12.72
C LEU A 57 -4.24 8.24 14.16
N PRO A 58 -4.40 7.32 15.13
CA PRO A 58 -3.86 7.50 16.47
C PRO A 58 -2.36 7.75 16.39
N ALA A 59 -1.83 8.61 17.27
CA ALA A 59 -0.39 8.72 17.43
C ALA A 59 0.18 7.34 17.74
N GLN A 60 1.29 6.97 17.08
CA GLN A 60 2.02 5.75 17.41
C GLN A 60 2.51 5.88 18.86
N ARG A 61 1.75 5.31 19.80
CA ARG A 61 2.23 5.09 21.15
C ARG A 61 3.17 3.90 21.07
N LEU A 62 4.38 4.05 21.60
CA LEU A 62 5.25 2.91 21.86
C LEU A 62 4.44 1.92 22.69
N LEU A 63 4.13 0.78 22.11
CA LEU A 63 3.55 -0.32 22.87
C LEU A 63 4.61 -0.70 23.89
N LEU A 64 4.32 -0.46 25.17
CA LEU A 64 5.10 -1.01 26.27
C LEU A 64 4.91 -2.53 26.20
N THR A 65 5.78 -3.21 25.47
CA THR A 65 5.93 -4.65 25.56
C THR A 65 6.69 -4.91 26.85
N ALA A 66 5.96 -5.37 27.86
CA ALA A 66 6.52 -5.91 29.11
C ALA A 66 7.08 -7.32 28.88
#